data_AF-A0A9X7CJT7-F1
#
_entry.id   AF-A0A9X7CJT7-F1
#
_cell.length_a   1.000
_cell.length_b   1.000
_cell.length_c   1.000
_cell.angle_alpha   90.00
_cell.angle_beta   90.00
_cell.angle_gamma   90.00
#
_symmetry.space_group_name_H-M   'P 1'
#
loop_
_entity.id
_entity.type
_entity.pdbx_description
1 polymer ?
#
loop_
_entity_poly.entity_id
_entity_poly.type
_entity_poly.pdbx_seq_one_letter_code
_entity_poly.pdbx_strand_id
1 'polypeptide(L)'
;MSQNMAQPYREMYPRLIYKGKHSIPHHGCWEDTIRASTTLDNRRIEDIFWEASELNALSFTKKEADLPNAVHDKMWNISFFNNSSNDIDIVLYALESYHSGWVEIK
;
A
#
# COMPACT_ATOMS: atom_id res chain seq x y z
N MET A 1 33.52 4.72 -6.78
CA MET A 1 32.45 3.95 -6.12
C MET A 1 31.29 4.89 -5.87
N SER A 2 30.29 4.95 -6.75
CA SER A 2 29.12 5.79 -6.51
C SER A 2 28.23 5.09 -5.50
N GLN A 3 28.10 5.68 -4.32
CA GLN A 3 27.03 5.34 -3.40
C GLN A 3 25.73 5.61 -4.15
N ASN A 4 25.00 4.55 -4.52
CA ASN A 4 23.60 4.65 -4.88
C ASN A 4 22.86 5.15 -3.65
N MET A 5 22.84 6.47 -3.45
CA MET A 5 21.85 7.11 -2.60
C MET A 5 20.53 6.86 -3.31
N ALA A 6 19.86 5.77 -2.94
CA ALA A 6 18.48 5.56 -3.32
C ALA A 6 17.73 6.81 -2.86
N GLN A 7 17.32 7.66 -3.80
CA GLN A 7 16.42 8.76 -3.48
C GLN A 7 15.23 8.16 -2.73
N PRO A 8 14.79 8.76 -1.61
CA PRO A 8 13.61 8.29 -0.91
C PRO A 8 12.48 8.15 -1.92
N TYR A 9 11.86 6.97 -2.03
CA TYR A 9 10.88 6.66 -3.07
C TYR A 9 9.73 7.69 -3.14
N ARG A 10 9.45 8.35 -2.00
CA ARG A 10 8.59 9.53 -1.86
C ARG A 10 8.89 10.71 -2.79
N GLU A 11 10.16 10.98 -3.10
CA GLU A 11 10.57 12.06 -4.00
C GLU A 11 10.29 11.72 -5.46
N MET A 12 10.24 10.42 -5.80
CA MET A 12 10.00 9.93 -7.16
C MET A 12 8.49 9.84 -7.48
N TYR A 13 7.62 9.75 -6.45
CA TYR A 13 6.17 9.63 -6.60
C TYR A 13 5.42 10.61 -5.67
N PRO A 14 5.21 11.88 -6.07
CA PRO A 14 4.49 12.88 -5.27
C PRO A 14 3.00 12.55 -5.04
N ARG A 15 2.53 11.41 -5.55
CA ARG A 15 1.15 10.92 -5.46
C ARG A 15 0.95 9.81 -4.41
N LEU A 16 1.97 9.50 -3.59
CA LEU A 16 1.82 8.58 -2.47
C LEU A 16 0.93 9.18 -1.40
N ILE A 17 -0.21 8.55 -1.14
CA ILE A 17 -1.17 8.94 -0.12
C ILE A 17 -0.92 8.11 1.12
N TYR A 18 -0.65 8.78 2.25
CA TYR A 18 -0.49 8.14 3.56
C TYR A 18 -1.78 7.42 3.98
N LYS A 19 -1.64 6.18 4.48
CA LYS A 19 -2.74 5.33 4.89
C LYS A 19 -2.77 5.00 6.38
N GLY A 20 -1.65 5.11 7.07
CA GLY A 20 -1.59 4.85 8.50
C GLY A 20 -0.22 4.43 8.98
N LYS A 21 -0.06 4.41 10.30
CA LYS A 21 1.06 3.79 11.00
C LYS A 21 0.50 2.71 11.92
N HIS A 22 1.11 1.53 11.87
CA HIS A 22 0.68 0.36 12.65
C HIS A 22 1.90 -0.29 13.30
N SER A 23 1.68 -1.02 14.38
CA SER A 23 2.71 -1.83 15.02
C SER A 23 2.28 -3.28 14.98
N ILE A 24 3.16 -4.13 14.46
CA ILE A 24 2.92 -5.56 14.29
C ILE A 24 3.67 -6.28 15.42
N PRO A 25 2.97 -6.99 16.30
CA PRO A 25 3.60 -7.66 17.43
C PRO A 25 4.63 -8.70 16.95
N HIS A 26 5.67 -8.93 17.75
CA HIS A 26 6.67 -9.99 17.50
C HIS A 26 6.01 -11.34 17.23
N HIS A 27 6.51 -12.05 16.22
CA HIS A 27 5.93 -13.33 15.75
C HIS A 27 4.42 -13.27 15.44
N GLY A 28 3.90 -12.08 15.17
CA GLY A 28 2.49 -11.82 14.91
C GLY A 28 2.15 -11.53 13.45
N CYS A 29 0.85 -11.39 13.20
CA CYS A 29 0.28 -10.98 11.93
C CYS A 29 -0.55 -9.72 12.12
N TRP A 30 -0.55 -8.85 11.12
CA TRP A 30 -1.49 -7.76 11.01
C TRP A 30 -2.13 -7.77 9.62
N GLU A 31 -3.45 -7.65 9.60
CA GLU A 31 -4.28 -7.66 8.39
C GLU A 31 -5.11 -6.37 8.34
N ASP A 32 -5.22 -5.80 7.14
CA ASP A 32 -6.00 -4.57 6.93
C ASP A 32 -6.53 -4.46 5.51
N THR A 33 -7.55 -3.61 5.33
CA THR A 33 -8.13 -3.27 4.03
C THR A 33 -7.83 -1.81 3.71
N ILE A 34 -6.94 -1.59 2.75
CA ILE A 34 -6.61 -0.25 2.25
C ILE A 34 -7.65 0.18 1.23
N ARG A 35 -8.22 1.38 1.42
CA ARG A 35 -9.25 1.95 0.54
C ARG A 35 -8.72 3.19 -0.16
N ALA A 36 -9.11 3.38 -1.42
CA ALA A 36 -8.84 4.61 -2.17
C ALA A 36 -9.45 5.82 -1.45
N SER A 37 -8.80 6.98 -1.56
CA SER A 37 -9.30 8.21 -0.94
C SER A 37 -10.69 8.57 -1.49
N THR A 38 -11.68 8.64 -0.60
CA THR A 38 -13.12 8.79 -0.90
C THR A 38 -13.51 10.18 -1.40
N THR A 39 -12.57 11.13 -1.46
CA THR A 39 -12.87 12.50 -1.87
C THR A 39 -13.27 12.62 -3.34
N LEU A 40 -13.02 11.61 -4.17
CA LEU A 40 -13.48 11.55 -5.56
C LEU A 40 -13.79 10.10 -5.94
N ASP A 41 -15.02 9.82 -6.35
CA ASP A 41 -15.54 8.48 -6.72
C ASP A 41 -14.80 7.79 -7.89
N ASN A 42 -13.76 8.42 -8.43
CA ASN A 42 -12.99 8.00 -9.60
C ASN A 42 -11.53 7.67 -9.28
N ARG A 43 -11.14 7.58 -7.99
CA ARG A 43 -9.79 7.18 -7.59
C ARG A 43 -9.66 5.67 -7.45
N ARG A 44 -8.46 5.19 -7.82
CA ARG A 44 -8.08 3.80 -7.90
C ARG A 44 -6.67 3.63 -7.30
N ILE A 45 -6.48 2.65 -6.44
CA ILE A 45 -5.20 2.17 -5.91
C ILE A 45 -4.47 1.45 -7.04
N GLU A 46 -3.33 1.99 -7.45
CA GLU A 46 -2.42 1.36 -8.42
C GLU A 46 -1.45 0.41 -7.73
N ASP A 47 -0.91 0.83 -6.57
CA ASP A 47 -0.03 -0.01 -5.77
C ASP A 47 0.04 0.43 -4.30
N ILE A 48 0.59 -0.46 -3.47
CA ILE A 48 0.78 -0.24 -2.03
C ILE A 48 2.27 -0.26 -1.71
N PHE A 49 2.70 0.71 -0.93
CA PHE A 49 4.07 0.88 -0.47
C PHE A 49 4.11 0.92 1.05
N TRP A 50 5.21 0.47 1.63
CA TRP A 50 5.39 0.48 3.07
C TRP A 50 6.84 0.80 3.46
N GLU A 51 6.98 1.40 4.64
CA GLU A 51 8.25 1.59 5.34
C GLU A 51 8.15 0.84 6.66
N ALA A 52 9.22 0.18 7.08
CA ALA A 52 9.25 -0.58 8.32
C ALA A 52 10.48 -0.22 9.16
N SER A 53 10.36 -0.29 10.49
CA SER A 53 11.51 -0.10 11.38
C SER A 53 12.62 -1.11 11.13
N GLU A 54 12.26 -2.35 10.74
CA GLU A 54 13.18 -3.43 10.39
C GLU A 54 12.70 -4.21 9.15
N LEU A 55 13.18 -3.83 7.96
CA LEU A 55 12.71 -4.38 6.67
C LEU A 55 12.88 -5.90 6.53
N ASN A 56 14.02 -6.46 6.96
CA ASN A 56 14.34 -7.88 6.75
C ASN A 56 13.49 -8.84 7.59
N ALA A 57 12.68 -8.30 8.51
CA ALA A 57 11.87 -9.09 9.42
C ALA A 57 10.39 -9.18 9.02
N LEU A 58 9.94 -8.44 8.01
CA LEU A 58 8.56 -8.49 7.53
C LEU A 58 8.44 -9.34 6.26
N SER A 59 7.44 -10.22 6.26
CA SER A 59 6.99 -10.91 5.05
C SER A 59 5.64 -10.34 4.62
N PHE A 60 5.55 -9.91 3.36
CA PHE A 60 4.30 -9.49 2.73
C PHE A 60 3.63 -10.70 2.08
N THR A 61 2.45 -11.08 2.56
CA THR A 61 1.91 -12.42 2.26
C THR A 61 0.78 -12.38 1.24
N LYS A 62 0.10 -11.24 1.05
CA LYS A 62 -1.10 -11.22 0.20
C LYS A 62 -1.48 -9.84 -0.35
N LYS A 63 -1.77 -9.82 -1.65
CA LYS A 63 -2.43 -8.75 -2.39
C LYS A 63 -3.55 -9.42 -3.19
N GLU A 64 -4.72 -9.56 -2.58
CA GLU A 64 -5.90 -10.10 -3.26
C GLU A 64 -6.98 -9.03 -3.39
N ALA A 65 -7.46 -8.87 -4.63
CA ALA A 65 -8.70 -8.16 -4.89
C ALA A 65 -9.85 -9.15 -4.69
N ASP A 66 -10.86 -8.78 -3.90
CA ASP A 66 -12.07 -9.59 -3.77
C ASP A 66 -12.80 -9.67 -5.13
N LEU A 67 -12.88 -10.89 -5.68
CA LEU A 67 -13.75 -11.51 -6.71
C LEU A 67 -14.85 -10.68 -7.45
N PRO A 68 -15.44 -11.29 -8.50
CA PRO A 68 -15.18 -11.10 -9.92
C PRO A 68 -15.82 -9.82 -10.55
N ASN A 69 -16.47 -8.97 -9.76
CA ASN A 69 -17.26 -7.83 -10.26
C ASN A 69 -17.05 -6.52 -9.49
N ALA A 70 -16.20 -6.52 -8.44
CA ALA A 70 -15.86 -5.30 -7.74
C ALA A 70 -14.81 -4.54 -8.54
N VAL A 71 -15.16 -3.32 -8.97
CA VAL A 71 -14.30 -2.21 -9.37
C VAL A 71 -12.88 -2.36 -8.77
N HIS A 72 -12.00 -3.07 -9.48
CA HIS A 72 -10.86 -3.83 -8.91
C HIS A 72 -9.77 -3.01 -8.22
N ASP A 73 -9.93 -1.69 -8.21
CA ASP A 73 -8.87 -0.79 -7.84
C ASP A 73 -9.28 0.10 -6.66
N LYS A 74 -10.46 -0.04 -6.07
CA LYS A 74 -10.87 0.85 -4.94
C LYS A 74 -10.44 0.34 -3.57
N MET A 75 -10.24 -0.97 -3.39
CA MET A 75 -9.95 -1.58 -2.08
C MET A 75 -9.05 -2.80 -2.22
N TRP A 76 -8.03 -2.89 -1.37
CA TRP A 76 -7.03 -3.95 -1.39
C TRP A 76 -6.83 -4.51 0.02
N ASN A 77 -6.88 -5.83 0.14
CA ASN A 77 -6.59 -6.53 1.38
C ASN A 77 -5.09 -6.83 1.45
N ILE A 78 -4.48 -6.50 2.58
CA ILE A 78 -3.05 -6.70 2.84
C ILE A 78 -2.83 -7.46 4.14
N SER A 79 -1.74 -8.23 4.17
CA SER A 79 -1.32 -8.96 5.36
C SER A 79 0.20 -8.89 5.50
N PHE A 80 0.65 -8.53 6.69
CA PHE A 80 2.06 -8.47 7.06
C PHE A 80 2.34 -9.43 8.22
N PHE A 81 3.38 -10.26 8.07
CA PHE A 81 3.87 -11.12 9.14
C PHE A 81 5.21 -10.62 9.66
N ASN A 82 5.31 -10.48 10.98
CA ASN A 82 6.53 -10.13 11.68
C ASN A 82 7.27 -11.39 12.13
N ASN A 83 8.44 -11.64 11.57
CA ASN A 83 9.29 -12.78 11.92
C ASN A 83 10.41 -12.43 12.91
N SER A 84 10.50 -11.18 13.37
CA SER A 84 11.50 -10.78 14.37
C SER A 84 11.04 -11.09 15.80
N SER A 85 12.02 -10.98 16.70
CA SER A 85 11.82 -11.02 18.16
C SER A 85 11.30 -9.71 18.76
N ASN A 86 11.15 -8.65 17.94
CA ASN A 86 10.71 -7.33 18.38
C ASN A 86 9.38 -6.97 17.72
N ASP A 87 8.66 -6.00 18.27
CA ASP A 87 7.52 -5.42 17.55
C ASP A 87 8.03 -4.54 16.40
N ILE A 88 7.36 -4.59 15.25
CA ILE A 88 7.76 -3.83 14.06
C ILE A 88 6.75 -2.74 13.78
N ASP A 89 7.23 -1.52 13.73
CA ASP A 89 6.45 -0.38 13.28
C ASP A 89 6.47 -0.31 11.76
N ILE A 90 5.28 -0.19 11.15
CA ILE A 90 5.11 0.02 9.72
C ILE A 90 4.35 1.31 9.43
N VAL A 91 4.70 1.94 8.32
CA VAL A 91 3.96 3.06 7.75
C VAL A 91 3.51 2.68 6.35
N LEU A 92 2.24 2.91 6.05
CA LEU A 92 1.63 2.54 4.78
C LEU A 92 1.33 3.74 3.90
N TYR A 93 1.50 3.52 2.60
CA TYR A 93 1.17 4.45 1.55
C TYR A 93 0.46 3.71 0.41
N ALA A 94 -0.43 4.40 -0.29
CA ALA A 94 -0.98 3.93 -1.55
C ALA A 94 -0.63 4.91 -2.67
N LEU A 95 -0.25 4.39 -3.82
CA LEU A 95 -0.26 5.16 -5.05
C LEU A 95 -1.66 5.11 -5.63
N GLU A 96 -2.29 6.26 -5.80
CA GLU A 96 -3.62 6.35 -6.41
C GLU A 96 -3.59 7.15 -7.71
N SER A 97 -4.35 6.69 -8.70
CA SER A 97 -4.62 7.44 -9.93
C SER A 97 -6.08 7.78 -10.11
N TYR A 98 -6.31 8.80 -10.93
CA TYR A 98 -7.63 9.25 -11.32
C TYR A 98 -7.99 8.60 -12.65
N HIS A 99 -9.15 7.94 -12.71
CA HIS A 99 -9.66 7.40 -13.96
C HIS A 99 -10.87 8.22 -14.43
N SER A 100 -10.66 9.10 -15.41
CA SER A 100 -11.74 9.64 -16.23
C SER A 100 -12.06 8.63 -17.32
N GLY A 101 -13.20 7.95 -17.22
CA GLY A 101 -13.71 7.16 -18.34
C GLY A 101 -13.99 8.06 -19.55
N TRP A 102 -13.70 7.58 -20.75
CA TRP A 102 -14.13 8.23 -21.98
C TRP A 102 -15.63 7.96 -22.18
N VAL A 103 -16.42 9.01 -22.40
CA VAL A 103 -17.80 8.86 -22.88
C VAL A 103 -17.73 8.79 -24.40
N GLU A 104 -17.95 7.60 -24.97
CA GLU A 104 -18.21 7.48 -26.40
C GLU A 104 -19.68 7.88 -26.65
N ILE A 105 -19.88 9.03 -27.28
CA ILE A 105 -21.21 9.44 -27.76
C ILE A 105 -21.44 8.67 -29.07
N LYS A 106 -22.43 7.79 -29.08
CA LYS A 106 -22.96 7.17 -30.30
C LYS A 106 -23.99 8.06 -30.96
#